data_AF-A0A9E2NKW1-F1
#
_entry.id   AF-A0A9E2NKW1-F1
#
_cell.length_a   1.000
_cell.length_b   1.000
_cell.length_c   1.000
_cell.angle_alpha   90.00
_cell.angle_beta   90.00
_cell.angle_gamma   90.00
#
_symmetry.space_group_name_H-M   'P 1'
#
loop_
_entity.id
_entity.type
_entity.pdbx_description
1 polymer ?
#
loop_
_entity_poly.entity_id
_entity_poly.type
_entity_poly.pdbx_seq_one_letter_code
_entity_poly.pdbx_strand_id
1 'polypeptide(L)'
;MEKTITIQQAAAELLSEYRKPIKSKDLARMAQERKLVAPSTAKNPIQSLSQTLERNIRLDKGNKPRLIFVETENGRCIGMPEWYEEVKVEKKGTSEKVEIALSSDLLNKVKLYQSSFKLTSIEEAMVQLVKKGLSATSQELIDRLKHELDDL
;
A
#
# COMPACT_ATOMS: atom_id res chain seq x y z
N MET A 1 -21.23 -31.45 1.34
CA MET A 1 -20.29 -30.95 2.36
C MET A 1 -20.05 -29.48 2.07
N GLU A 2 -20.62 -28.57 2.88
CA GLU A 2 -20.30 -27.15 2.77
C GLU A 2 -18.80 -26.97 3.02
N LYS A 3 -18.07 -26.36 2.08
CA LYS A 3 -16.63 -26.10 2.23
C LYS A 3 -16.43 -25.08 3.34
N THR A 4 -16.09 -25.53 4.53
CA THR A 4 -15.67 -24.64 5.61
C THR A 4 -14.28 -24.09 5.31
N ILE A 5 -14.14 -22.78 5.30
CA ILE A 5 -12.87 -22.08 5.10
C ILE A 5 -12.26 -21.67 6.44
N THR A 6 -11.00 -21.25 6.43
CA THR A 6 -10.34 -20.75 7.63
C THR A 6 -10.90 -19.37 8.03
N ILE A 7 -10.75 -18.99 9.31
CA ILE A 7 -11.15 -17.66 9.78
C ILE A 7 -10.48 -16.51 9.01
N GLN A 8 -9.26 -16.76 8.52
CA GLN A 8 -8.53 -15.81 7.70
C GLN A 8 -9.21 -15.60 6.34
N GLN A 9 -9.56 -16.69 5.66
CA GLN A 9 -10.26 -16.65 4.37
C GLN A 9 -11.67 -16.05 4.53
N ALA A 10 -12.40 -16.44 5.58
CA ALA A 10 -13.72 -15.88 5.86
C ALA A 10 -13.66 -14.38 6.13
N ALA A 11 -12.66 -13.91 6.89
CA ALA A 11 -12.44 -12.49 7.12
C ALA A 11 -12.14 -11.75 5.81
N ALA A 12 -11.33 -12.33 4.92
CA ALA A 12 -11.04 -11.74 3.61
C ALA A 12 -12.31 -11.65 2.74
N GLU A 13 -13.12 -12.70 2.65
CA GLU A 13 -14.39 -12.68 1.89
C GLU A 13 -15.35 -11.61 2.41
N LEU A 14 -15.53 -11.52 3.73
CA LEU A 14 -16.38 -10.50 4.36
C LEU A 14 -15.85 -9.09 4.07
N LEU A 15 -14.54 -8.86 4.18
CA LEU A 15 -13.97 -7.55 3.89
C LEU A 15 -14.15 -7.17 2.40
N SER A 16 -14.00 -8.11 1.47
CA SER A 16 -14.28 -7.90 0.04
C SER A 16 -15.73 -7.53 -0.25
N GLU A 17 -16.68 -8.16 0.45
CA GLU A 17 -18.12 -7.89 0.31
C GLU A 17 -18.50 -6.51 0.84
N TYR A 18 -18.09 -6.19 2.08
CA TYR A 18 -18.51 -4.97 2.77
C TYR A 18 -17.67 -3.73 2.39
N ARG A 19 -16.50 -3.92 1.76
CA ARG A 19 -15.59 -2.86 1.29
C ARG A 19 -15.28 -1.78 2.33
N LYS A 20 -15.16 -2.16 3.59
CA LYS A 20 -14.81 -1.27 4.70
C LYS A 20 -14.06 -2.03 5.80
N PRO A 21 -13.28 -1.34 6.64
CA PRO A 21 -12.65 -1.96 7.80
C PRO A 21 -13.67 -2.45 8.82
N ILE A 22 -13.39 -3.60 9.42
CA ILE A 22 -14.27 -4.24 10.40
C ILE A 22 -13.46 -4.74 11.58
N LYS A 23 -14.04 -4.66 12.79
CA LYS A 23 -13.39 -5.18 14.01
C LYS A 23 -13.26 -6.70 13.96
N SER A 24 -12.20 -7.23 14.57
CA SER A 24 -11.89 -8.66 14.62
C SER A 24 -13.03 -9.50 15.20
N LYS A 25 -13.67 -9.03 16.27
CA LYS A 25 -14.83 -9.69 16.90
C LYS A 25 -16.05 -9.75 15.98
N ASP A 26 -16.27 -8.69 15.21
CA ASP A 26 -17.42 -8.61 14.29
C ASP A 26 -17.21 -9.52 13.08
N LEU A 27 -15.99 -9.58 12.53
CA LEU A 27 -15.63 -10.55 11.50
C LEU A 27 -15.80 -11.99 11.99
N ALA A 28 -15.36 -12.30 13.22
CA ALA A 28 -15.53 -13.63 13.81
C ALA A 28 -17.01 -14.00 14.00
N ARG A 29 -17.84 -13.05 14.46
CA ARG A 29 -19.28 -13.23 14.62
C ARG A 29 -19.97 -13.47 13.28
N MET A 30 -19.72 -12.63 12.28
CA MET A 30 -20.30 -12.77 10.94
C MET A 30 -19.87 -14.07 10.26
N ALA A 31 -18.61 -14.48 10.41
CA ALA A 31 -18.12 -15.74 9.86
C ALA A 31 -18.83 -16.96 10.48
N GLN A 32 -19.17 -16.89 11.77
CA GLN A 32 -19.90 -17.95 12.46
C GLN A 32 -21.41 -17.93 12.11
N GLU A 33 -22.05 -16.76 12.09
CA GLU A 33 -23.46 -16.59 11.72
C GLU A 33 -23.73 -17.08 10.30
N ARG A 34 -22.81 -16.82 9.36
CA ARG A 34 -22.88 -17.26 7.97
C ARG A 34 -22.33 -18.67 7.72
N LYS A 35 -21.90 -19.38 8.78
CA LYS A 35 -21.33 -20.74 8.70
C LYS A 35 -20.16 -20.87 7.72
N LEU A 36 -19.38 -19.80 7.53
CA LEU A 36 -18.21 -19.81 6.63
C LEU A 36 -17.07 -20.65 7.23
N VAL A 37 -16.94 -20.64 8.54
CA VAL A 37 -15.88 -21.35 9.27
C VAL A 37 -16.44 -22.56 9.99
N ALA A 38 -15.58 -23.56 10.21
CA ALA A 38 -15.94 -24.70 11.03
C ALA A 38 -16.34 -24.25 12.45
N PRO A 39 -17.35 -24.88 13.06
CA PRO A 39 -17.78 -24.54 14.42
C PRO A 39 -16.63 -24.74 15.40
N SER A 40 -16.33 -23.71 16.18
CA SER A 40 -15.30 -23.79 17.22
C SER A 40 -15.88 -24.48 18.46
N THR A 41 -15.10 -25.40 19.04
CA THR A 41 -15.43 -26.11 20.29
C THR A 41 -15.04 -25.31 21.54
N ALA A 42 -14.47 -24.10 21.37
CA ALA A 42 -14.06 -23.25 22.48
C ALA A 42 -15.28 -22.74 23.29
N LYS A 43 -15.08 -22.48 24.58
CA LYS A 43 -16.10 -21.90 25.48
C LYS A 43 -16.65 -20.55 24.98
N ASN A 44 -15.81 -19.76 24.30
CA ASN A 44 -16.22 -18.55 23.59
C ASN A 44 -15.68 -18.59 22.15
N PRO A 45 -16.45 -19.14 21.21
CA PRO A 45 -16.07 -19.28 19.81
C PRO A 45 -15.63 -17.97 19.15
N ILE A 46 -16.41 -16.90 19.34
CA ILE A 46 -16.16 -15.58 18.74
C ILE A 46 -14.83 -15.02 19.23
N GLN A 47 -14.60 -15.06 20.55
CA GLN A 47 -13.35 -14.58 21.12
C GLN A 47 -12.15 -15.38 20.61
N SER A 48 -12.25 -16.71 20.60
CA SER A 48 -11.20 -17.60 20.10
C SER A 48 -10.86 -17.28 18.64
N LEU A 49 -11.85 -17.22 17.77
CA LEU A 49 -11.68 -16.92 16.34
C LEU A 49 -11.08 -15.52 16.11
N SER A 50 -11.58 -14.51 16.84
CA SER A 50 -11.03 -13.14 16.74
C SER A 50 -9.56 -13.07 17.18
N GLN A 51 -9.18 -13.78 18.24
CA GLN A 51 -7.80 -13.81 18.72
C GLN A 51 -6.88 -14.57 17.76
N THR A 52 -7.36 -15.66 17.15
CA THR A 52 -6.63 -16.38 16.10
C THR A 52 -6.38 -15.48 14.89
N LEU A 53 -7.42 -14.77 14.42
CA LEU A 53 -7.30 -13.81 13.32
C LEU A 53 -6.28 -12.72 13.63
N GLU A 54 -6.37 -12.09 14.81
CA GLU A 54 -5.42 -11.06 15.22
C GLU A 54 -3.99 -11.57 15.35
N ARG A 55 -3.82 -12.78 15.89
CA ARG A 55 -2.50 -13.43 16.02
C ARG A 55 -1.91 -13.70 14.64
N ASN A 56 -2.72 -14.18 13.70
CA ASN A 56 -2.26 -14.46 12.34
C ASN A 56 -1.73 -13.19 11.67
N ILE A 57 -2.46 -12.08 11.78
CA ILE A 57 -2.04 -10.77 11.25
C ILE A 57 -0.77 -10.28 11.95
N ARG A 58 -0.73 -10.31 13.29
CA ARG A 58 0.40 -9.78 14.07
C ARG A 58 1.71 -10.53 13.83
N LEU A 59 1.64 -11.84 13.68
CA LEU A 59 2.81 -12.70 13.50
C LEU A 59 3.10 -13.01 12.03
N ASP A 60 2.26 -12.54 11.11
CA ASP A 60 2.22 -12.91 9.69
C ASP A 60 2.27 -14.43 9.44
N LYS A 61 1.73 -15.21 10.39
CA LYS A 61 1.70 -16.68 10.36
C LYS A 61 0.26 -17.14 10.22
N GLY A 62 -0.09 -17.74 9.08
CA GLY A 62 -1.48 -18.05 8.75
C GLY A 62 -2.28 -16.85 8.21
N ASN A 63 -1.62 -15.72 7.94
CA ASN A 63 -2.18 -14.52 7.32
C ASN A 63 -2.30 -14.68 5.80
N LYS A 64 -3.04 -15.71 5.35
CA LYS A 64 -3.30 -16.00 3.93
C LYS A 64 -4.81 -16.20 3.70
N PRO A 65 -5.52 -15.28 3.04
CA PRO A 65 -5.05 -14.02 2.43
C PRO A 65 -4.50 -13.00 3.43
N ARG A 66 -3.61 -12.10 2.98
CA ARG A 66 -2.96 -11.10 3.82
C ARG A 66 -3.96 -10.01 4.22
N LEU A 67 -4.11 -9.81 5.53
CA LEU A 67 -4.90 -8.73 6.12
C LEU A 67 -3.99 -7.86 7.00
N ILE A 68 -4.40 -6.62 7.23
CA ILE A 68 -3.65 -5.65 8.04
C ILE A 68 -4.51 -5.02 9.12
N PHE A 69 -3.87 -4.52 10.18
CA PHE A 69 -4.52 -3.64 11.15
C PHE A 69 -4.56 -2.22 10.63
N VAL A 70 -5.70 -1.56 10.81
CA VAL A 70 -5.93 -0.18 10.39
C VAL A 70 -6.59 0.59 11.53
N GLU A 71 -6.13 1.81 11.77
CA GLU A 71 -6.74 2.68 12.78
C GLU A 71 -7.92 3.44 12.16
N THR A 72 -9.04 3.44 12.86
CA THR A 72 -10.26 4.17 12.48
C THR A 72 -10.72 5.00 13.69
N GLU A 73 -11.66 5.93 13.48
CA GLU A 73 -12.28 6.70 14.57
C GLU A 73 -12.89 5.81 15.67
N ASN A 74 -13.28 4.57 15.31
CA ASN A 74 -13.87 3.58 16.21
C ASN A 74 -12.83 2.61 16.82
N GLY A 75 -11.54 2.93 16.68
CA GLY A 75 -10.38 2.16 17.10
C GLY A 75 -9.86 1.19 16.03
N ARG A 76 -8.94 0.31 16.45
CA ARG A 76 -8.27 -0.65 15.58
C ARG A 76 -9.22 -1.63 14.92
N CYS A 77 -9.24 -1.64 13.60
CA CYS A 77 -9.99 -2.55 12.74
C CYS A 77 -9.05 -3.41 11.89
N ILE A 78 -9.63 -4.33 11.13
CA ILE A 78 -8.93 -5.15 10.12
C ILE A 78 -9.41 -4.68 8.75
N GLY A 79 -8.46 -4.52 7.82
CA GLY A 79 -8.73 -4.14 6.45
C GLY A 79 -7.89 -4.94 5.46
N MET A 80 -8.24 -4.82 4.18
CA MET A 80 -7.41 -5.31 3.08
C MET A 80 -6.21 -4.38 2.89
N PRO A 81 -5.00 -4.91 2.68
CA PRO A 81 -3.84 -4.08 2.37
C PRO A 81 -4.06 -3.21 1.14
N GLU A 82 -4.77 -3.72 0.13
CA GLU A 82 -5.09 -3.01 -1.12
C GLU A 82 -5.84 -1.67 -0.94
N TRP A 83 -6.48 -1.44 0.21
CA TRP A 83 -7.19 -0.19 0.50
C TRP A 83 -6.27 0.91 1.04
N TYR A 84 -5.07 0.56 1.52
CA TYR A 84 -4.21 1.42 2.35
C TYR A 84 -2.76 1.42 1.95
N GLU A 85 -2.29 0.29 1.43
CA GLU A 85 -1.14 0.32 0.56
C GLU A 85 -1.61 1.23 -0.59
N GLU A 86 -1.09 2.47 -0.60
CA GLU A 86 -0.82 3.15 -1.86
C GLU A 86 -0.30 2.03 -2.71
N VAL A 87 -1.08 1.65 -3.72
CA VAL A 87 -0.65 0.69 -4.71
C VAL A 87 0.78 1.12 -4.95
N LYS A 88 1.75 0.26 -4.59
CA LYS A 88 3.01 0.32 -5.31
C LYS A 88 2.56 -0.05 -6.70
N VAL A 89 1.99 0.93 -7.38
CA VAL A 89 2.10 1.05 -8.79
C VAL A 89 3.61 1.14 -8.85
N GLU A 90 4.26 -0.01 -9.01
CA GLU A 90 5.05 -0.13 -10.21
C GLU A 90 4.17 0.48 -11.30
N LYS A 91 4.24 1.82 -11.42
CA LYS A 91 3.95 2.47 -12.66
C LYS A 91 4.86 1.65 -13.55
N LYS A 92 4.29 0.69 -14.27
CA LYS A 92 4.66 0.48 -15.66
C LYS A 92 4.38 1.82 -16.32
N GLY A 93 5.16 2.83 -15.96
CA GLY A 93 5.36 4.00 -16.76
C GLY A 93 5.90 3.38 -18.02
N THR A 94 5.14 3.54 -19.09
CA THR A 94 5.70 3.46 -20.43
C THR A 94 7.03 4.19 -20.38
N SER A 95 8.12 3.42 -20.37
CA SER A 95 9.46 3.98 -20.32
C SER A 95 9.76 4.43 -21.73
N GLU A 96 9.59 5.72 -21.98
CA GLU A 96 9.98 6.31 -23.25
C GLU A 96 11.49 6.56 -23.23
N LYS A 97 12.18 6.15 -24.30
CA LYS A 97 13.60 6.43 -24.45
C LYS A 97 13.76 7.86 -24.94
N VAL A 98 14.48 8.68 -24.17
CA VAL A 98 14.84 10.04 -24.55
C VAL A 98 16.35 10.11 -24.75
N GLU A 99 16.79 10.62 -25.89
CA GLU A 99 18.19 10.92 -26.16
C GLU A 99 18.42 12.44 -26.08
N ILE A 100 19.41 12.86 -25.31
CA ILE A 100 19.66 14.28 -25.01
C ILE A 100 21.16 14.55 -25.19
N ALA A 101 21.49 15.61 -25.92
CA ALA A 101 22.86 16.11 -25.99
C ALA A 101 23.12 17.03 -24.79
N LEU A 102 24.17 16.74 -24.01
CA LEU A 102 24.60 17.54 -22.88
C LEU A 102 25.96 18.18 -23.16
N SER A 103 26.19 19.38 -22.64
CA SER A 103 27.52 19.98 -22.66
C SER A 103 28.49 19.17 -21.78
N SER A 104 29.78 19.20 -22.14
CA SER A 104 30.82 18.48 -21.40
C SER A 104 30.90 18.90 -19.93
N ASP A 105 30.67 20.18 -19.65
CA ASP A 105 30.63 20.73 -18.28
C ASP A 105 29.49 20.10 -17.45
N LEU A 106 28.29 20.05 -18.01
CA LEU A 106 27.13 19.47 -17.31
C LEU A 106 27.30 17.96 -17.09
N LEU A 107 27.84 17.24 -18.08
CA LEU A 107 28.14 15.82 -17.95
C LEU A 107 29.16 15.55 -16.84
N ASN A 108 30.19 16.39 -16.71
CA ASN A 108 31.17 16.26 -15.64
C ASN A 108 30.55 16.48 -14.25
N LYS A 109 29.65 17.45 -14.12
CA LYS A 109 28.89 17.67 -12.87
C LYS A 109 28.03 16.46 -12.51
N VAL A 110 27.38 15.83 -13.48
CA VAL A 110 26.59 14.60 -13.26
C VAL A 110 27.49 13.45 -12.81
N LYS A 111 28.67 13.27 -13.40
CA LYS A 111 29.65 12.25 -12.99
C LYS A 111 30.18 12.47 -11.57
N LEU A 112 30.42 13.72 -11.19
CA LEU A 112 30.79 14.06 -9.80
C LEU A 112 29.66 13.69 -8.85
N TYR A 113 28.43 14.07 -9.17
CA TYR A 113 27.25 13.71 -8.37
C TYR A 113 27.10 12.18 -8.24
N GLN A 114 27.20 11.44 -9.33
CA GLN A 114 27.19 9.97 -9.33
C GLN A 114 28.22 9.42 -8.34
N SER A 115 29.44 9.92 -8.41
CA SER A 115 30.56 9.45 -7.57
C SER A 115 30.35 9.78 -6.10
N SER A 116 29.92 11.00 -5.78
CA SER A 116 29.65 11.43 -4.40
C SER A 116 28.52 10.64 -3.73
N PHE A 117 27.49 10.27 -4.50
CA PHE A 117 26.33 9.52 -3.99
C PHE A 117 26.44 8.01 -4.22
N LYS A 118 27.58 7.52 -4.75
CA LYS A 118 27.85 6.10 -5.02
C LYS A 118 26.77 5.43 -5.89
N LEU A 119 26.28 6.14 -6.89
CA LEU A 119 25.24 5.65 -7.80
C LEU A 119 25.84 4.70 -8.84
N THR A 120 25.04 3.72 -9.25
CA THR A 120 25.50 2.61 -10.09
C THR A 120 25.74 3.02 -11.54
N SER A 121 25.09 4.08 -11.99
CA SER A 121 25.16 4.55 -13.39
C SER A 121 24.93 6.06 -13.52
N ILE A 122 25.32 6.62 -14.66
CA ILE A 122 25.06 8.02 -15.01
C ILE A 122 23.55 8.23 -15.20
N GLU A 123 22.86 7.24 -15.75
CA GLU A 123 21.41 7.22 -15.95
C GLU A 123 20.67 7.35 -14.62
N GLU A 124 21.09 6.60 -13.59
CA GLU A 124 20.53 6.69 -12.25
C GLU A 124 20.75 8.08 -11.63
N ALA A 125 21.95 8.65 -11.81
CA ALA A 125 22.27 10.01 -11.38
C ALA A 125 21.37 11.05 -12.07
N MET A 126 21.19 10.93 -13.39
CA MET A 126 20.32 11.79 -14.18
C MET A 126 18.87 11.70 -13.70
N VAL A 127 18.34 10.50 -13.49
CA VAL A 127 16.96 10.31 -13.00
C VAL A 127 16.77 10.97 -11.63
N GLN A 128 17.71 10.83 -10.70
CA GLN A 128 17.61 11.47 -9.39
C GLN A 128 17.68 13.00 -9.48
N LEU A 129 18.57 13.54 -10.32
CA LEU A 129 18.72 14.98 -10.51
C LEU A 129 17.47 15.58 -11.15
N VAL A 130 16.90 14.93 -12.16
CA VAL A 130 15.64 15.35 -12.79
C VAL A 130 14.50 15.34 -11.79
N LYS A 131 14.36 14.27 -10.98
CA LYS A 131 13.34 14.21 -9.91
C LYS A 131 13.49 15.37 -8.92
N LYS A 132 14.72 15.62 -8.43
CA LYS A 132 14.99 16.73 -7.51
C LYS A 132 14.69 18.09 -8.13
N GLY A 133 15.08 18.30 -9.40
CA GLY A 133 14.79 19.52 -10.14
C GLY A 133 13.30 19.77 -10.26
N LEU A 134 12.54 18.75 -10.72
CA LEU A 134 11.07 18.85 -10.85
C LEU A 134 10.38 19.10 -9.50
N SER A 135 10.84 18.46 -8.43
CA SER A 135 10.32 18.72 -7.08
C SER A 135 10.62 20.14 -6.62
N ALA A 136 11.82 20.66 -6.88
CA ALA A 136 12.19 22.03 -6.53
C ALA A 136 11.38 23.09 -7.32
N THR A 137 11.03 22.81 -8.57
CA THR A 137 10.24 23.71 -9.42
C THR A 137 8.73 23.52 -9.29
N SER A 138 8.28 22.48 -8.58
CA SER A 138 6.86 22.11 -8.50
C SER A 138 5.99 23.21 -7.89
N GLN A 139 6.47 23.85 -6.82
CA GLN A 139 5.75 24.92 -6.14
C GLN A 139 5.62 26.16 -7.03
N GLU A 140 6.70 26.55 -7.71
CA GLU A 140 6.69 27.67 -8.66
C GLU A 140 5.72 27.42 -9.82
N LEU A 141 5.66 26.19 -10.32
CA LEU A 141 4.72 25.82 -11.39
C LEU A 141 3.26 25.92 -10.91
N ILE A 142 2.97 25.47 -9.69
CA ILE A 142 1.64 25.59 -9.07
C ILE A 142 1.26 27.06 -8.90
N ASP A 143 2.18 27.89 -8.43
CA ASP A 143 1.91 29.30 -8.15
C ASP A 143 1.68 30.08 -9.46
N ARG A 144 2.42 29.76 -10.54
CA ARG A 144 2.14 30.32 -11.87
C ARG A 144 0.79 29.89 -12.43
N LEU A 145 0.45 28.60 -12.31
CA LEU A 145 -0.84 28.09 -12.78
C LEU A 145 -2.03 28.72 -12.03
N LYS A 146 -1.89 29.00 -10.73
CA LYS A 146 -2.91 29.71 -9.95
C LYS A 146 -3.09 31.15 -10.45
N HIS A 147 -2.01 31.86 -10.72
CA HIS A 147 -2.11 33.22 -11.28
C HIS A 147 -2.80 33.23 -12.64
N GLU A 148 -2.49 32.29 -13.54
CA GLU A 148 -3.18 32.18 -14.83
C GLU A 148 -4.67 31.83 -14.71
N LEU A 149 -5.08 31.15 -13.63
CA LEU A 149 -6.48 30.81 -13.33
C LEU A 149 -7.25 31.95 -12.65
N ASP A 150 -6.58 32.79 -11.86
CA ASP A 150 -7.17 33.96 -11.20
C ASP A 150 -7.33 35.15 -12.16
N ASP A 151 -6.57 35.17 -13.27
CA ASP A 151 -6.68 36.16 -14.35
C ASP A 151 -7.75 35.79 -15.42
N LEU A 152 -8.58 34.76 -15.17
CA LEU A 152 -9.69 34.26 -16.01
C LEU A 152 -11.07 34.59 -15.42
#